data_AF-A0A8S2NPT0-F1
#
_entry.id   AF-A0A8S2NPT0-F1
#
_cell.length_a   1.000
_cell.length_b   1.000
_cell.length_c   1.000
_cell.angle_alpha   90.00
_cell.angle_beta   90.00
_cell.angle_gamma   90.00
#
_symmetry.space_group_name_H-M   'P 1'
#
loop_
_entity.id
_entity.type
_entity.pdbx_description
1 polymer ?
#
loop_
_entity_poly.entity_id
_entity_poly.type
_entity_poly.pdbx_seq_one_letter_code
_entity_poly.pdbx_strand_id
1 'polypeptide(L)'
;MESPIIGYCFSHEKFLSLNFEQFLILCKKANIKTLEINDEYLNTVSQQQQQHQLSSPLPNIIIHKLTDMLSRELVDDDKTVHLFLEKFRNLIKNESTILMIDNLESVTKLLNRQIQYTLLNEIEHLYVPPFISITDESIAHKNIQQLLTNHNIQYPVICKPIRAHGM
;
A
#
# COMPACT_ATOMS: atom_id res chain seq x y z
N MET A 1 -11.31 0.15 -30.50
CA MET A 1 -11.17 0.09 -29.03
C MET A 1 -10.40 1.32 -28.60
N GLU A 2 -10.88 2.05 -27.61
CA GLU A 2 -10.12 3.17 -27.04
C GLU A 2 -8.82 2.65 -26.40
N SER A 3 -7.74 3.43 -26.52
CA SER A 3 -6.47 3.07 -25.88
C SER A 3 -6.64 3.01 -24.37
N PRO A 4 -6.12 1.97 -23.69
CA PRO A 4 -6.20 1.88 -22.23
C PRO A 4 -5.48 3.06 -21.58
N ILE A 5 -6.00 3.50 -20.44
CA ILE A 5 -5.43 4.55 -19.59
C ILE A 5 -4.82 3.89 -18.36
N ILE A 6 -3.52 4.12 -18.13
CA ILE A 6 -2.82 3.72 -16.91
C ILE A 6 -2.71 4.92 -15.98
N GLY A 7 -3.42 4.88 -14.87
CA GLY A 7 -3.27 5.78 -13.74
C GLY A 7 -2.02 5.42 -12.93
N TYR A 8 -1.27 6.41 -12.47
CA TYR A 8 -0.16 6.18 -11.54
C TYR A 8 -0.21 7.10 -10.33
N CYS A 9 0.21 6.58 -9.16
CA CYS A 9 0.25 7.35 -7.92
C CYS A 9 1.50 6.99 -7.09
N PHE A 10 2.45 7.92 -7.04
CA PHE A 10 3.73 7.73 -6.35
C PHE A 10 4.13 9.01 -5.61
N SER A 11 4.93 8.85 -4.54
CA SER A 11 5.71 9.98 -4.04
C SER A 11 6.74 10.41 -5.11
N HIS A 12 7.19 11.67 -5.02
CA HIS A 12 8.22 12.18 -5.91
C HIS A 12 9.51 11.33 -5.85
N GLU A 13 9.94 10.97 -4.64
CA GLU A 13 11.10 10.09 -4.42
C GLU A 13 10.93 8.72 -5.09
N LYS A 14 9.72 8.14 -5.01
CA LYS A 14 9.45 6.84 -5.63
C LYS A 14 9.42 6.93 -7.15
N PHE A 15 8.85 7.99 -7.70
CA PHE A 15 8.85 8.27 -9.14
C PHE A 15 10.28 8.33 -9.68
N LEU A 16 11.16 9.06 -8.99
CA LEU A 16 12.56 9.21 -9.38
C LEU A 16 13.35 7.90 -9.22
N SER A 17 13.23 7.21 -8.08
CA SER A 17 14.00 5.98 -7.82
C SER A 17 13.62 4.82 -8.76
N LEU A 18 12.39 4.80 -9.28
CA LEU A 18 11.96 3.86 -10.30
C LEU A 18 12.36 4.28 -11.73
N ASN A 19 12.87 5.49 -11.92
CA ASN A 19 13.02 6.12 -13.24
C ASN A 19 11.71 6.04 -14.04
N PHE A 20 10.58 6.36 -13.38
CA PHE A 20 9.25 6.06 -13.89
C PHE A 20 8.93 6.82 -15.19
N GLU A 21 9.63 7.92 -15.47
CA GLU A 21 9.57 8.62 -16.75
C GLU A 21 9.85 7.69 -17.95
N GLN A 22 10.78 6.73 -17.82
CA GLN A 22 11.03 5.75 -18.89
C GLN A 22 9.82 4.86 -19.16
N PHE A 23 9.09 4.47 -18.10
CA PHE A 23 7.84 3.75 -18.25
C PHE A 23 6.79 4.60 -18.98
N LEU A 24 6.66 5.90 -18.66
CA LEU A 24 5.77 6.81 -19.38
C LEU A 24 6.13 6.93 -20.87
N ILE A 25 7.42 7.01 -21.19
CA ILE A 25 7.92 7.04 -22.58
C ILE A 25 7.55 5.73 -23.31
N LEU A 26 7.68 4.58 -22.64
CA LEU A 26 7.28 3.28 -23.22
C LEU A 26 5.77 3.21 -23.48
N CYS A 27 4.94 3.65 -22.52
CA CYS A 27 3.49 3.73 -22.70
C CYS A 27 3.12 4.61 -23.89
N LYS A 28 3.74 5.79 -24.01
CA LYS A 28 3.52 6.70 -25.14
C LYS A 28 3.89 6.04 -26.48
N LYS A 29 5.03 5.34 -26.56
CA LYS A 29 5.44 4.59 -27.77
C LYS A 29 4.46 3.48 -28.13
N ALA A 30 3.83 2.86 -27.13
CA ALA A 30 2.81 1.84 -27.30
C ALA A 30 1.39 2.41 -27.50
N ASN A 31 1.24 3.73 -27.61
CA ASN A 31 -0.05 4.42 -27.72
C ASN A 31 -1.01 4.12 -26.53
N ILE A 32 -0.42 3.92 -25.35
CA ILE A 32 -1.11 3.78 -24.06
C ILE A 32 -1.13 5.15 -23.39
N LYS A 33 -2.32 5.59 -22.96
CA LYS A 33 -2.47 6.87 -22.25
C LYS A 33 -2.06 6.68 -20.81
N THR A 34 -1.45 7.70 -20.21
CA THR A 34 -1.08 7.71 -18.80
C THR A 34 -1.69 8.90 -18.10
N LEU A 35 -2.04 8.74 -16.82
CA LEU A 35 -2.70 9.74 -16.02
C LEU A 35 -2.09 9.77 -14.62
N GLU A 36 -1.65 10.94 -14.16
CA GLU A 36 -1.19 11.09 -12.78
C GLU A 36 -2.39 11.21 -11.84
N ILE A 37 -2.40 10.41 -10.78
CA ILE A 37 -3.40 10.48 -9.72
C ILE A 37 -2.77 11.23 -8.55
N ASN A 38 -3.00 12.53 -8.53
CA ASN A 38 -2.60 13.44 -7.46
C ASN A 38 -3.84 14.06 -6.79
N ASP A 39 -3.62 14.93 -5.79
CA ASP A 39 -4.69 15.62 -5.07
C ASP A 39 -5.62 16.42 -6.00
N GLU A 40 -5.05 17.12 -6.98
CA GLU A 40 -5.81 17.92 -7.94
C GLU A 40 -6.78 17.04 -8.74
N TYR A 41 -6.28 15.96 -9.33
CA TYR A 41 -7.10 15.01 -10.08
C TYR A 41 -8.20 14.40 -9.20
N LEU A 42 -7.87 13.93 -8.00
CA LEU A 42 -8.85 13.34 -7.09
C LEU A 42 -9.91 14.33 -6.65
N ASN A 43 -9.55 15.60 -6.43
CA ASN A 43 -10.50 16.67 -6.12
C ASN A 43 -11.47 16.91 -7.28
N THR A 44 -10.95 17.02 -8.50
CA THR A 44 -11.77 17.22 -9.71
C THR A 44 -12.74 16.06 -9.92
N VAL A 45 -12.25 14.81 -9.86
CA VAL A 45 -13.11 13.64 -10.06
C VAL A 45 -14.16 13.53 -8.95
N SER A 46 -13.78 13.76 -7.69
CA SER A 46 -14.73 13.71 -6.56
C SER A 46 -15.85 14.75 -6.72
N GLN A 47 -15.52 15.99 -7.11
CA GLN A 47 -16.51 17.03 -7.36
C GLN A 47 -17.44 16.68 -8.52
N GLN A 48 -16.89 16.18 -9.63
CA GLN A 48 -17.67 15.77 -10.79
C GLN A 48 -18.61 14.59 -10.48
N GLN A 49 -18.15 13.61 -9.69
CA GLN A 49 -18.97 12.50 -9.24
C GLN A 49 -20.13 12.96 -8.35
N GLN A 50 -19.89 13.89 -7.42
CA GLN A 50 -20.95 14.48 -6.58
C GLN A 50 -22.00 15.25 -7.39
N GLN A 51 -21.58 15.89 -8.49
CA GLN A 51 -22.47 16.61 -9.40
C GLN A 51 -23.11 15.71 -10.47
N HIS A 52 -22.83 14.40 -10.48
CA HIS A 52 -23.24 13.46 -11.52
C HIS A 52 -22.83 13.89 -12.94
N GLN A 53 -21.67 14.54 -13.09
CA GLN A 53 -21.14 15.08 -14.34
C GLN A 53 -19.68 14.66 -14.55
N LEU A 54 -19.44 13.35 -14.60
CA LEU A 54 -18.10 12.81 -14.81
C LEU A 54 -17.66 12.98 -16.27
N SER A 55 -16.69 13.85 -16.48
CA SER A 55 -16.07 14.09 -17.80
C SER A 55 -14.55 13.84 -17.80
N SER A 56 -13.95 13.77 -16.61
CA SER A 56 -12.53 13.44 -16.47
C SER A 56 -12.27 12.01 -16.93
N PRO A 57 -11.14 11.76 -17.63
CA PRO A 57 -10.76 10.41 -18.00
C PRO A 57 -10.51 9.56 -16.75
N LEU A 58 -11.06 8.36 -16.74
CA LEU A 58 -10.81 7.37 -15.71
C LEU A 58 -9.73 6.38 -16.17
N PRO A 59 -8.81 5.98 -15.28
CA PRO A 59 -7.85 4.94 -15.59
C PRO A 59 -8.53 3.57 -15.65
N ASN A 60 -8.09 2.71 -16.57
CA ASN A 60 -8.48 1.30 -16.56
C ASN A 60 -7.63 0.48 -15.60
N ILE A 61 -6.37 0.91 -15.40
CA ILE A 61 -5.40 0.27 -14.51
C ILE A 61 -4.77 1.36 -13.65
N ILE A 62 -4.59 1.11 -12.36
CA ILE A 62 -3.86 1.99 -11.46
C ILE A 62 -2.63 1.26 -10.92
N ILE A 63 -1.46 1.89 -11.08
CA ILE A 63 -0.20 1.44 -10.48
C ILE A 63 0.17 2.43 -9.38
N HIS A 64 0.42 1.95 -8.17
CA HIS A 64 0.71 2.87 -7.07
C HIS A 64 1.75 2.34 -6.08
N LYS A 65 2.27 3.26 -5.27
CA LYS A 65 3.02 2.93 -4.05
C LYS A 65 2.56 3.85 -2.92
N LEU A 66 1.45 3.48 -2.30
CA LEU A 66 0.81 4.25 -1.21
C LEU A 66 1.17 3.72 0.19
N THR A 67 2.16 2.84 0.28
CA THR A 67 2.53 2.15 1.53
C THR A 67 2.82 3.11 2.68
N ASP A 68 3.51 4.23 2.41
CA ASP A 68 3.87 5.19 3.46
C ASP A 68 2.64 5.99 3.91
N MET A 69 1.76 6.37 2.98
CA MET A 69 0.49 7.05 3.28
C MET A 69 -0.43 6.14 4.08
N LEU A 70 -0.63 4.89 3.65
CA LEU A 70 -1.43 3.92 4.39
C LEU A 70 -0.85 3.67 5.79
N SER A 71 0.47 3.66 5.93
CA SER A 71 1.11 3.49 7.23
C SER A 71 0.93 4.70 8.14
N ARG A 72 0.94 5.92 7.60
CA ARG A 72 0.67 7.16 8.34
C ARG A 72 -0.78 7.27 8.77
N GLU A 73 -1.72 6.86 7.91
CA GLU A 73 -3.15 6.82 8.26
C GLU A 73 -3.42 5.95 9.50
N LEU A 74 -2.72 4.82 9.62
CA LEU A 74 -2.92 3.88 10.74
C LEU A 74 -2.31 4.34 12.07
N VAL A 75 -1.30 5.22 12.04
CA VAL A 75 -0.45 5.49 13.22
C VAL A 75 -0.45 6.97 13.62
N ASP A 76 -0.46 7.88 12.64
CA ASP A 76 -0.07 9.29 12.85
C ASP A 76 -1.27 10.25 12.88
N ASP A 77 -2.52 9.76 12.76
CA ASP A 77 -3.77 10.55 12.68
C ASP A 77 -3.71 11.72 11.68
N ASP A 78 -3.00 11.51 10.58
CA ASP A 78 -2.77 12.55 9.58
C ASP A 78 -4.03 12.77 8.72
N LYS A 79 -4.78 13.82 9.05
CA LYS A 79 -6.03 14.19 8.36
C LYS A 79 -5.87 14.43 6.86
N THR A 80 -4.72 14.94 6.41
CA THR A 80 -4.48 15.20 4.99
C THR A 80 -4.32 13.88 4.25
N VAL A 81 -3.52 12.97 4.81
CA VAL A 81 -3.34 11.62 4.28
C VAL A 81 -4.65 10.83 4.29
N HIS A 82 -5.42 10.93 5.38
CA HIS A 82 -6.72 10.28 5.48
C HIS A 82 -7.67 10.79 4.38
N LEU A 83 -7.79 12.11 4.21
CA LEU A 83 -8.66 12.68 3.17
C LEU A 83 -8.23 12.26 1.75
N PHE A 84 -6.92 12.20 1.49
CA PHE A 84 -6.42 11.70 0.21
C PHE A 84 -6.82 10.23 -0.03
N LEU A 85 -6.55 9.37 0.95
CA LEU A 85 -6.82 7.93 0.84
C LEU A 85 -8.32 7.65 0.74
N GLU A 86 -9.16 8.43 1.42
CA GLU A 86 -10.62 8.34 1.29
C GLU A 86 -11.08 8.69 -0.13
N LYS A 87 -10.58 9.79 -0.72
CA LYS A 87 -10.89 10.14 -2.12
C LYS A 87 -10.39 9.06 -3.09
N PHE A 88 -9.18 8.55 -2.84
CA PHE A 88 -8.61 7.48 -3.65
C PHE A 88 -9.45 6.20 -3.56
N ARG A 89 -9.89 5.78 -2.36
CA ARG A 89 -10.81 4.63 -2.18
C ARG A 89 -12.14 4.85 -2.90
N ASN A 90 -12.70 6.06 -2.82
CA ASN A 90 -13.96 6.40 -3.47
C ASN A 90 -13.88 6.31 -5.00
N LEU A 91 -12.78 6.77 -5.61
CA LEU A 91 -12.53 6.61 -7.05
C LEU A 91 -12.70 5.14 -7.49
N ILE A 92 -12.12 4.22 -6.72
CA ILE A 92 -12.10 2.78 -7.03
C ILE A 92 -13.45 2.13 -6.75
N LYS A 93 -14.06 2.49 -5.61
CA LYS A 93 -15.37 1.96 -5.21
C LYS A 93 -16.46 2.30 -6.22
N ASN A 94 -16.40 3.51 -6.79
CA ASN A 94 -17.38 3.97 -7.77
C ASN A 94 -17.17 3.31 -9.14
N GLU A 95 -15.98 2.76 -9.41
CA GLU A 95 -15.60 2.22 -10.72
C GLU A 95 -15.02 0.82 -10.58
N SER A 96 -15.91 -0.17 -10.43
CA SER A 96 -15.54 -1.59 -10.25
C SER A 96 -14.71 -2.22 -11.38
N THR A 97 -14.55 -1.52 -12.51
CA THR A 97 -13.76 -1.99 -13.67
C THR A 97 -12.28 -1.62 -13.59
N ILE A 98 -11.89 -0.76 -12.64
CA ILE A 98 -10.51 -0.33 -12.48
C ILE A 98 -9.68 -1.46 -11.84
N LEU A 99 -8.66 -1.93 -12.56
CA LEU A 99 -7.68 -2.87 -12.03
C LEU A 99 -6.63 -2.13 -11.21
N MET A 100 -6.46 -2.48 -9.93
CA MET A 100 -5.44 -1.88 -9.08
C MET A 100 -4.24 -2.81 -8.85
N ILE A 101 -3.04 -2.27 -9.06
CA ILE A 101 -1.76 -2.93 -8.86
C ILE A 101 -0.97 -2.16 -7.77
N ASP A 102 -0.89 -2.65 -6.54
CA ASP A 102 -1.61 -3.80 -5.94
C ASP A 102 -2.90 -3.36 -5.25
N ASN A 103 -3.83 -4.25 -4.92
CA ASN A 103 -5.02 -3.82 -4.17
C ASN A 103 -4.64 -3.29 -2.76
N LEU A 104 -5.34 -2.24 -2.30
CA LEU A 104 -5.02 -1.58 -1.02
C LEU A 104 -5.08 -2.53 0.18
N GLU A 105 -6.04 -3.47 0.21
CA GLU A 105 -6.19 -4.41 1.32
C GLU A 105 -4.94 -5.29 1.49
N SER A 106 -4.41 -5.80 0.38
CA SER A 106 -3.20 -6.61 0.37
C SER A 106 -1.98 -5.78 0.81
N VAL A 107 -1.86 -4.55 0.30
CA VAL A 107 -0.79 -3.64 0.74
C VAL A 107 -0.88 -3.35 2.23
N THR A 108 -2.08 -3.14 2.78
CA THR A 108 -2.30 -2.90 4.21
C THR A 108 -1.86 -4.07 5.07
N LYS A 109 -2.13 -5.32 4.66
CA LYS A 109 -1.62 -6.52 5.37
C LYS A 109 -0.10 -6.53 5.42
N LEU A 110 0.56 -6.07 4.36
CA LEU A 110 2.01 -5.94 4.30
C LEU A 110 2.56 -4.79 5.15
N LEU A 111 1.76 -3.94 5.79
CA LEU A 111 2.29 -2.92 6.71
C LEU A 111 2.66 -3.48 8.09
N ASN A 112 2.14 -4.67 8.44
CA ASN A 112 2.35 -5.29 9.73
C ASN A 112 3.22 -6.55 9.60
N ARG A 113 4.39 -6.55 10.21
CA ARG A 113 5.38 -7.63 10.12
C ARG A 113 4.89 -8.96 10.71
N GLN A 114 4.08 -8.91 11.76
CA GLN A 114 3.47 -10.13 12.31
C GLN A 114 2.51 -10.74 11.29
N ILE A 115 1.65 -9.93 10.65
CA ILE A 115 0.75 -10.39 9.59
C ILE A 115 1.53 -10.98 8.42
N GLN A 116 2.59 -10.30 7.96
CA GLN A 116 3.47 -10.83 6.90
C GLN A 116 4.01 -12.21 7.25
N TYR A 117 4.58 -12.39 8.43
CA TYR A 117 5.19 -13.65 8.83
C TYR A 117 4.16 -14.75 9.02
N THR A 118 2.96 -14.43 9.53
CA THR A 118 1.84 -15.37 9.58
C THR A 118 1.45 -15.83 8.18
N LEU A 119 1.27 -14.91 7.22
CA LEU A 119 0.93 -15.23 5.83
C LEU A 119 2.02 -16.09 5.16
N LEU A 120 3.29 -15.77 5.39
CA LEU A 120 4.40 -16.59 4.86
C LEU A 120 4.40 -17.99 5.46
N ASN A 121 4.02 -18.14 6.73
CA ASN A 121 3.98 -19.42 7.42
C ASN A 121 2.82 -20.32 6.93
N GLU A 122 1.85 -19.77 6.22
CA GLU A 122 0.77 -20.50 5.54
C GLU A 122 1.19 -21.04 4.16
N ILE A 123 2.32 -20.57 3.61
CA ILE A 123 2.80 -21.01 2.29
C ILE A 123 3.52 -22.35 2.42
N GLU A 124 2.99 -23.38 1.77
CA GLU A 124 3.63 -24.69 1.72
C GLU A 124 5.04 -24.61 1.10
N HIS A 125 5.95 -25.40 1.64
CA HIS A 125 7.35 -25.48 1.19
C HIS A 125 8.20 -24.22 1.42
N LEU A 126 7.70 -23.21 2.14
CA LEU A 126 8.49 -22.07 2.60
C LEU A 126 8.90 -22.27 4.07
N TYR A 127 10.21 -22.22 4.35
CA TYR A 127 10.67 -22.17 5.73
C TYR A 127 10.64 -20.72 6.24
N VAL A 128 9.82 -20.47 7.26
CA VAL A 128 9.78 -19.20 7.99
C VAL A 128 10.45 -19.41 9.36
N PRO A 129 11.51 -18.66 9.70
CA PRO A 129 12.11 -18.73 11.02
C PRO A 129 11.07 -18.44 12.13
N PRO A 130 11.14 -19.13 13.28
CA PRO A 130 10.24 -18.86 14.41
C PRO A 130 10.25 -17.38 14.79
N PHE A 131 9.07 -16.81 15.00
CA PHE A 131 8.89 -15.40 15.30
C PHE A 131 7.82 -15.17 16.36
N ILE A 132 7.94 -14.06 17.08
CA ILE A 132 6.93 -13.58 18.02
C ILE A 132 6.79 -12.08 17.89
N SER A 133 5.60 -11.58 18.19
CA SER A 133 5.36 -10.16 18.40
C SER A 133 5.53 -9.86 19.88
N ILE A 134 6.31 -8.82 20.19
CA ILE A 134 6.51 -8.35 21.56
C ILE A 134 5.82 -6.99 21.68
N THR A 135 4.83 -6.94 22.56
CA THR A 135 4.07 -5.74 22.93
C THR A 135 4.31 -5.39 24.41
N ASP A 136 3.95 -4.18 24.83
CA ASP A 136 4.07 -3.79 26.25
C ASP A 136 3.28 -4.73 27.18
N GLU A 137 2.10 -5.18 26.73
CA GLU A 137 1.30 -6.20 27.44
C GLU A 137 2.06 -7.53 27.58
N SER A 138 2.75 -7.96 26.52
CA SER A 138 3.50 -9.23 26.57
C SER A 138 4.64 -9.20 27.58
N ILE A 139 5.29 -8.04 27.75
CA ILE A 139 6.39 -7.83 28.70
C ILE A 139 5.86 -7.69 30.14
N ALA A 140 4.64 -7.14 30.32
CA ALA A 140 4.01 -7.01 31.63
C ALA A 140 3.71 -8.37 32.30
N HIS A 141 3.49 -9.43 31.51
CA HIS A 141 3.04 -10.73 32.01
C HIS A 141 4.11 -11.83 32.01
N LYS A 142 5.18 -11.70 31.20
CA LYS A 142 6.24 -12.71 31.07
C LYS A 142 7.58 -12.03 30.80
N ASN A 143 8.67 -12.63 31.28
CA ASN A 143 9.98 -12.17 30.86
C ASN A 143 10.27 -12.60 29.39
N ILE A 144 11.10 -11.82 28.69
CA ILE A 144 11.40 -12.04 27.27
C ILE A 144 11.97 -13.45 27.02
N GLN A 145 12.82 -13.95 27.91
CA GLN A 145 13.44 -15.27 27.76
C GLN A 145 12.40 -16.42 27.73
N GLN A 146 11.39 -16.36 28.59
CA GLN A 146 10.29 -17.32 28.60
C GLN A 146 9.48 -17.25 27.30
N LEU A 147 9.21 -16.05 26.80
CA LEU A 147 8.51 -15.86 25.51
C LEU A 147 9.30 -16.50 24.36
N LEU A 148 10.61 -16.22 24.26
CA LEU A 148 11.47 -16.80 23.23
C LEU A 148 11.48 -18.33 23.31
N THR A 149 11.64 -18.89 24.51
CA THR A 149 11.69 -20.34 24.73
C THR A 149 10.37 -21.01 24.33
N ASN A 150 9.23 -20.43 24.74
CA ASN A 150 7.90 -20.98 24.43
C ASN A 150 7.58 -20.98 22.93
N HIS A 151 8.26 -20.14 22.15
CA HIS A 151 8.09 -20.03 20.71
C HIS A 151 9.27 -20.58 19.91
N ASN A 152 10.13 -21.39 20.54
CA ASN A 152 11.28 -22.04 19.89
C ASN A 152 12.24 -21.05 19.22
N ILE A 153 12.40 -19.86 19.77
CA ILE A 153 13.35 -18.85 19.29
C ILE A 153 14.65 -18.98 20.08
N GLN A 154 15.78 -19.10 19.36
CA GLN A 154 17.11 -19.25 19.92
C GLN A 154 18.03 -18.09 19.52
N TYR A 155 19.08 -17.86 20.30
CA TYR A 155 20.07 -16.83 19.98
C TYR A 155 21.00 -17.26 18.83
N PRO A 156 21.46 -16.32 17.99
CA PRO A 156 21.17 -14.88 18.03
C PRO A 156 19.77 -14.54 17.48
N VAL A 157 19.13 -13.52 18.06
CA VAL A 157 17.80 -13.04 17.63
C VAL A 157 17.90 -11.69 16.92
N ILE A 158 16.99 -11.44 15.99
CA ILE A 158 16.85 -10.14 15.32
C ILE A 158 15.54 -9.50 15.76
N CYS A 159 15.63 -8.31 16.35
CA CYS A 159 14.47 -7.49 16.67
C CYS A 159 14.11 -6.60 15.48
N LYS A 160 12.84 -6.59 15.07
CA LYS A 160 12.33 -5.75 13.99
C LYS A 160 11.09 -5.00 14.50
N PRO A 161 10.86 -3.74 14.12
CA PRO A 161 9.62 -3.03 14.47
C PRO A 161 8.37 -3.81 14.03
N ILE A 162 7.20 -3.58 14.63
CA ILE A 162 5.96 -4.18 14.10
C ILE A 162 5.56 -3.57 12.75
N ARG A 163 5.81 -2.26 12.60
CA ARG A 163 5.65 -1.49 11.37
C ARG A 163 6.69 -1.97 10.36
N ALA A 164 6.22 -2.54 9.24
CA ALA A 164 7.09 -3.12 8.22
C ALA A 164 7.61 -2.07 7.22
N HIS A 165 6.86 -0.98 7.01
CA HIS A 165 7.12 0.04 6.02
C HIS A 165 6.71 1.45 6.49
N GLY A 166 7.13 2.49 5.75
CA GLY A 166 6.76 3.88 5.99
C GLY A 166 7.44 4.50 7.20
N MET A 167 8.77 4.42 7.31
CA MET A 167 9.52 5.11 8.37
C MET A 167 9.57 6.62 8.12
#